data_AF-A0A485K786-F1
#
_entry.id   AF-A0A485K786-F1
#
_cell.length_a   1.000
_cell.length_b   1.000
_cell.length_c   1.000
_cell.angle_alpha   90.00
_cell.angle_beta   90.00
_cell.angle_gamma   90.00
#
_symmetry.space_group_name_H-M   'P 1'
#
loop_
_entity.id
_entity.type
_entity.pdbx_description
1 polymer ?
#
loop_
_entity_poly.entity_id
_entity_poly.type
_entity_poly.pdbx_seq_one_letter_code
_entity_poly.pdbx_strand_id
1 'polypeptide(L)'
;MGVVEVHGKSDFDAKLRGAGGKLVVVDFTATWCGPCQFIKPTFHQWANEYHDVLFLEVNEASNEDVIHSIGIRGFPTFHLYINSQKVDELVGADVNTLKSKIDTWRASAGHNPFASEGVALGSAGASWEDPREARLRKFNQGAAPIAAPAPAVGAAPPAPLTTEEDEKEDADLAKALAMSQQELTDAQTDEATSAAPQMELPPVNEQLLEQLIEMGFPEIRARKSLLATNDASLDGAIAWIEEHQEDADIDAPIQFIDMAKHKKVLTTEEKEAKVAELKRRIEEKKAARTEQSKKDEIAKEIARRNMGKDMASAREEYDAIQTRLLREKQKREKLEAKKERERLLKQIEMDKAERRAHNGAFLRYQQQCTLYKATSLEGSERVNLDTAVAAPSPAKPAAAAPRRPSSATGTPDEQMKASIDKLMQYRVGNDGLTALKTLLVYVTNVLEKPDELDKYGKINTANAAFKKRVGALLGGIAFLRAIGFEKDEASDLLVLTSRDEARLRDAHARLQRAIAAYGQ
;
A
#
# COMPACT_ATOMS: atom_id res chain seq x y z
N MET A 1 29.67 0.00 9.99
CA MET A 1 30.03 -1.42 9.80
C MET A 1 30.16 -1.60 8.30
N GLY A 2 31.21 -2.24 7.79
CA GLY A 2 31.38 -2.36 6.34
C GLY A 2 30.29 -3.22 5.69
N VAL A 3 30.23 -3.18 4.35
CA VAL A 3 29.41 -4.09 3.55
C VAL A 3 29.91 -5.51 3.75
N VAL A 4 29.00 -6.45 3.99
CA VAL A 4 29.33 -7.86 4.23
C VAL A 4 29.03 -8.68 2.99
N GLU A 5 30.06 -9.27 2.38
CA GLU A 5 29.90 -10.18 1.24
C GLU A 5 29.30 -11.51 1.68
N VAL A 6 28.38 -12.06 0.88
CA VAL A 6 27.69 -13.33 1.15
C VAL A 6 28.32 -14.47 0.34
N HIS A 7 28.57 -15.61 1.00
CA HIS A 7 29.13 -16.80 0.38
C HIS A 7 28.20 -18.01 0.54
N GLY A 8 27.35 -18.23 -0.47
CA GLY A 8 26.41 -19.34 -0.55
C GLY A 8 25.10 -19.10 0.21
N LYS A 9 24.14 -20.00 -0.04
CA LYS A 9 22.78 -19.91 0.50
C LYS A 9 22.71 -19.99 2.04
N SER A 10 23.50 -20.88 2.65
CA SER A 10 23.48 -21.05 4.11
C SER A 10 23.98 -19.80 4.85
N ASP A 11 24.97 -19.10 4.29
CA ASP A 11 25.53 -17.88 4.85
C ASP A 11 24.54 -16.71 4.70
N PHE A 12 23.88 -16.61 3.54
CA PHE A 12 22.78 -15.68 3.31
C PHE A 12 21.68 -15.81 4.38
N ASP A 13 21.18 -17.03 4.58
CA ASP A 13 20.11 -17.29 5.55
C ASP A 13 20.58 -17.07 7.00
N ALA A 14 21.86 -17.34 7.30
CA ALA A 14 22.43 -17.07 8.61
C ALA A 14 22.52 -15.56 8.92
N LYS A 15 22.94 -14.76 7.95
CA LYS A 15 23.01 -13.30 8.06
C LYS A 15 21.63 -12.65 8.21
N LEU A 16 20.64 -13.14 7.48
CA LEU A 16 19.24 -12.71 7.64
C LEU A 16 18.71 -13.01 9.04
N ARG A 17 18.94 -14.21 9.58
CA ARG A 17 18.52 -14.57 10.94
C ARG A 17 19.28 -13.79 12.01
N GLY A 18 20.58 -13.54 11.81
CA GLY A 18 21.44 -12.82 12.75
C GLY A 18 21.14 -11.33 12.87
N ALA A 19 20.36 -10.75 11.95
CA ALA A 19 20.06 -9.32 11.94
C ALA A 19 19.16 -8.86 13.11
N GLY A 20 18.51 -9.77 13.84
CA GLY A 20 17.85 -9.47 15.11
C GLY A 20 16.79 -8.36 15.06
N GLY A 21 16.10 -8.22 13.91
CA GLY A 21 15.08 -7.20 13.69
C GLY A 21 15.56 -5.92 12.99
N LYS A 22 16.86 -5.78 12.74
CA LYS A 22 17.40 -4.68 11.93
C LYS A 22 16.97 -4.82 10.46
N LEU A 23 16.92 -3.70 9.77
CA LEU A 23 16.74 -3.68 8.32
C LEU A 23 17.98 -4.29 7.66
N VAL A 24 17.78 -5.25 6.77
CA VAL A 24 18.85 -5.84 5.95
C VAL A 24 18.63 -5.42 4.51
N VAL A 25 19.63 -4.78 3.91
CA VAL A 25 19.62 -4.38 2.50
C VAL A 25 20.61 -5.26 1.76
N VAL A 26 20.14 -5.97 0.75
CA VAL A 26 20.93 -6.92 -0.05
C VAL A 26 21.09 -6.36 -1.45
N ASP A 27 22.33 -6.11 -1.86
CA ASP A 27 22.70 -5.75 -3.23
C ASP A 27 23.09 -7.01 -4.01
N PHE A 28 22.30 -7.34 -5.04
CA PHE A 28 22.67 -8.35 -6.03
C PHE A 28 23.42 -7.68 -7.17
N THR A 29 24.70 -8.00 -7.29
CA THR A 29 25.64 -7.30 -8.17
C THR A 29 26.43 -8.27 -9.06
N ALA A 30 26.97 -7.74 -10.15
CA ALA A 30 27.81 -8.48 -11.09
C ALA A 30 29.00 -7.63 -11.52
N THR A 31 30.18 -8.25 -11.66
CA THR A 31 31.43 -7.54 -11.98
C THR A 31 31.43 -6.92 -13.37
N TRP A 32 30.71 -7.52 -14.32
CA TRP A 32 30.58 -7.05 -15.70
C TRP A 32 29.48 -5.98 -15.89
N CYS A 33 28.69 -5.69 -14.85
CA CYS A 33 27.58 -4.75 -14.91
C CYS A 33 28.04 -3.30 -14.63
N GLY A 34 28.00 -2.43 -15.64
CA GLY A 34 28.38 -1.03 -15.52
C GLY A 34 27.58 -0.23 -14.47
N PRO A 35 26.23 -0.26 -14.48
CA PRO A 35 25.42 0.42 -13.46
C PRO A 35 25.68 -0.08 -12.03
N CYS A 36 26.08 -1.34 -11.86
CA CYS A 36 26.43 -1.91 -10.57
C CYS A 36 27.72 -1.28 -10.01
N GLN A 37 28.71 -1.04 -10.87
CA GLN A 37 29.95 -0.36 -10.47
C GLN A 37 29.71 1.11 -10.07
N PHE A 38 28.72 1.76 -10.68
CA PHE A 38 28.37 3.15 -10.36
C PHE A 38 27.80 3.31 -8.95
N ILE A 39 26.90 2.42 -8.54
CA ILE A 39 26.22 2.52 -7.23
C ILE A 39 27.03 1.95 -6.06
N LYS A 40 27.98 1.05 -6.35
CA LYS A 40 28.85 0.39 -5.36
C LYS A 40 29.55 1.35 -4.37
N PRO A 41 30.24 2.44 -4.78
CA PRO A 41 30.90 3.34 -3.84
C PRO A 41 29.90 4.03 -2.89
N THR A 42 28.73 4.43 -3.41
CA THR A 42 27.66 5.05 -2.62
C THR A 42 27.07 4.07 -1.60
N PHE A 43 26.87 2.82 -2.02
CA PHE A 43 26.37 1.75 -1.14
C PHE A 43 27.36 1.45 0.01
N HIS A 44 28.66 1.41 -0.29
CA HIS A 44 29.72 1.23 0.71
C HIS A 44 29.82 2.43 1.66
N GLN A 45 29.60 3.66 1.17
CA GLN A 45 29.52 4.85 2.01
C GLN A 45 28.35 4.76 2.99
N TRP A 46 27.17 4.34 2.52
CA TRP A 46 25.98 4.17 3.36
C TRP A 46 26.14 3.08 4.42
N ALA A 47 26.82 1.98 4.12
CA ALA A 47 27.13 0.98 5.15
C ALA A 47 27.96 1.56 6.31
N ASN A 48 28.85 2.51 6.01
CA ASN A 48 29.63 3.19 7.03
C ASN A 48 28.80 4.25 7.80
N GLU A 49 27.82 4.89 7.15
CA GLU A 49 26.97 5.91 7.75
C GLU A 49 25.84 5.31 8.62
N TYR A 50 25.15 4.30 8.11
CA TYR A 50 24.00 3.66 8.77
C TYR A 50 24.44 2.44 9.58
N HIS A 51 24.50 2.59 10.90
CA HIS A 51 24.99 1.55 11.82
C HIS A 51 23.88 0.59 12.30
N ASP A 52 22.63 0.97 12.08
CA ASP A 52 21.41 0.27 12.44
C ASP A 52 20.82 -0.55 11.28
N VAL A 53 21.41 -0.44 10.09
CA VAL A 53 21.07 -1.20 8.90
C VAL A 53 22.22 -2.15 8.56
N LEU A 54 21.90 -3.39 8.16
CA LEU A 54 22.88 -4.37 7.72
C LEU A 54 22.93 -4.39 6.19
N PHE A 55 24.09 -4.07 5.61
CA PHE A 55 24.29 -4.08 4.16
C PHE A 55 25.02 -5.35 3.74
N LEU A 56 24.41 -6.11 2.83
CA LEU A 56 24.92 -7.36 2.27
C LEU A 56 25.16 -7.19 0.77
N GLU A 57 26.28 -7.72 0.28
CA GLU A 57 26.59 -7.77 -1.15
C GLU A 57 26.63 -9.23 -1.61
N VAL A 58 25.90 -9.54 -2.69
CA VAL A 58 25.81 -10.87 -3.30
C VAL A 58 26.32 -10.76 -4.73
N ASN A 59 27.54 -11.27 -4.95
CA ASN A 59 28.15 -11.31 -6.28
C ASN A 59 27.64 -12.51 -7.07
N GLU A 60 27.20 -12.28 -8.32
CA GLU A 60 26.74 -13.29 -9.26
C GLU A 60 27.73 -14.45 -9.44
N ALA A 61 29.01 -14.15 -9.66
CA ALA A 61 30.02 -15.16 -9.98
C ALA A 61 30.24 -16.20 -8.87
N SER A 62 29.89 -15.88 -7.62
CA SER A 62 30.07 -16.77 -6.46
C SER A 62 28.75 -17.32 -5.92
N ASN A 63 27.59 -16.81 -6.34
CA ASN A 63 26.30 -17.06 -5.71
C ASN A 63 25.14 -17.26 -6.72
N GLU A 64 25.45 -17.79 -7.90
CA GLU A 64 24.46 -18.02 -8.97
C GLU A 64 23.23 -18.80 -8.49
N ASP A 65 23.42 -19.84 -7.67
CA ASP A 65 22.32 -20.64 -7.10
C ASP A 65 21.36 -19.81 -6.22
N VAL A 66 21.90 -18.87 -5.45
CA VAL A 66 21.10 -18.00 -4.55
C VAL A 66 20.25 -17.06 -5.40
N ILE A 67 20.86 -16.44 -6.40
CA ILE A 67 20.23 -15.49 -7.33
C ILE A 67 19.10 -16.16 -8.10
N HIS A 68 19.34 -17.36 -8.64
CA HIS A 68 18.32 -18.14 -9.34
C HIS A 68 17.19 -18.56 -8.41
N SER A 69 17.48 -18.99 -7.18
CA SER A 69 16.45 -19.42 -6.23
C SER A 69 15.55 -18.27 -5.75
N ILE A 70 16.08 -17.05 -5.69
CA ILE A 70 15.36 -15.84 -5.30
C ILE A 70 14.59 -15.25 -6.49
N GLY A 71 15.01 -15.53 -7.73
CA GLY A 71 14.33 -15.11 -8.95
C GLY A 71 14.73 -13.72 -9.43
N ILE A 72 15.99 -13.32 -9.22
CA ILE A 72 16.54 -12.05 -9.71
C ILE A 72 16.65 -12.09 -11.24
N ARG A 73 16.12 -11.06 -11.92
CA ARG A 73 16.05 -11.00 -13.40
C ARG A 73 17.01 -10.00 -14.04
N GLY A 74 17.69 -9.17 -13.23
CA GLY A 74 18.61 -8.15 -13.73
C GLY A 74 19.47 -7.55 -12.62
N PHE A 75 20.56 -6.91 -13.01
CA PHE A 75 21.53 -6.31 -12.10
C PHE A 75 21.68 -4.80 -12.36
N PRO A 76 21.86 -3.96 -11.32
CA PRO A 76 21.77 -4.31 -9.90
C PRO A 76 20.31 -4.47 -9.46
N THR A 77 20.06 -5.36 -8.49
CA THR A 77 18.76 -5.46 -7.81
C THR A 77 18.99 -5.40 -6.31
N PHE A 78 18.19 -4.59 -5.62
CA PHE A 78 18.23 -4.41 -4.17
C PHE A 78 17.00 -5.02 -3.53
N HIS A 79 17.20 -5.91 -2.56
CA HIS A 79 16.13 -6.44 -1.72
C HIS A 79 16.26 -5.92 -0.30
N LEU A 80 15.13 -5.52 0.27
CA LEU A 80 15.04 -5.11 1.66
C LEU A 80 14.35 -6.21 2.46
N TYR A 81 14.95 -6.61 3.58
CA TYR A 81 14.43 -7.63 4.47
C TYR A 81 14.28 -7.10 5.90
N ILE A 82 13.21 -7.50 6.56
CA ILE A 82 12.98 -7.31 7.99
C ILE A 82 12.52 -8.66 8.56
N ASN A 83 13.14 -9.14 9.64
CA ASN A 83 12.82 -10.44 10.26
C ASN A 83 12.82 -11.62 9.26
N SER A 84 13.80 -11.67 8.36
CA SER A 84 13.92 -12.69 7.30
C SER A 84 12.76 -12.70 6.28
N GLN A 85 11.91 -11.67 6.25
CA GLN A 85 10.87 -11.48 5.23
C GLN A 85 11.23 -10.33 4.31
N LYS A 86 11.04 -10.52 2.99
CA LYS A 86 11.23 -9.47 1.99
C LYS A 86 10.12 -8.43 2.13
N VAL A 87 10.47 -7.19 2.43
CA VAL A 87 9.53 -6.08 2.59
C VAL A 87 9.41 -5.23 1.33
N ASP A 88 10.51 -5.09 0.59
CA ASP A 88 10.56 -4.25 -0.60
C ASP A 88 11.67 -4.72 -1.57
N GLU A 89 11.55 -4.29 -2.82
CA GLU A 89 12.46 -4.61 -3.92
C GLU A 89 12.64 -3.37 -4.81
N LEU A 90 13.87 -3.17 -5.29
CA LEU A 90 14.22 -2.14 -6.25
C LEU A 90 15.13 -2.75 -7.31
N VAL A 91 14.74 -2.63 -8.58
CA VAL A 91 15.55 -3.07 -9.72
C VAL A 91 16.16 -1.84 -10.38
N GLY A 92 17.48 -1.85 -10.58
CA GLY A 92 18.24 -0.78 -11.22
C GLY A 92 19.06 0.08 -10.26
N ALA A 93 19.96 0.90 -10.83
CA ALA A 93 20.92 1.72 -10.11
C ALA A 93 20.39 3.13 -9.79
N ASP A 94 19.20 3.22 -9.17
CA ASP A 94 18.62 4.51 -8.75
C ASP A 94 18.97 4.82 -7.28
N VAL A 95 19.91 5.75 -7.10
CA VAL A 95 20.44 6.17 -5.80
C VAL A 95 19.36 6.84 -4.93
N ASN A 96 18.53 7.70 -5.52
CA ASN A 96 17.56 8.51 -4.76
C ASN A 96 16.39 7.65 -4.26
N THR A 97 15.89 6.77 -5.13
CA THR A 97 14.81 5.84 -4.77
C THR A 97 15.29 4.82 -3.75
N LEU A 98 16.53 4.30 -3.88
CA LEU A 98 17.10 3.38 -2.91
C LEU A 98 17.24 4.02 -1.53
N LYS A 99 17.79 5.24 -1.46
CA LYS A 99 17.93 5.97 -0.18
C LYS A 99 16.58 6.21 0.48
N SER A 100 15.58 6.66 -0.28
CA SER A 100 14.22 6.92 0.23
C SER A 100 13.56 5.65 0.79
N LYS A 101 13.75 4.51 0.12
CA LYS A 101 13.27 3.20 0.60
C LYS A 101 13.98 2.79 1.90
N ILE A 102 15.30 2.94 1.97
CA ILE A 102 16.08 2.64 3.18
C ILE A 102 15.56 3.48 4.34
N ASP A 103 15.43 4.80 4.19
CA ASP A 103 14.97 5.68 5.26
C ASP A 103 13.53 5.35 5.72
N THR A 104 12.64 5.03 4.78
CA THR A 104 11.24 4.63 5.07
C THR A 104 11.17 3.33 5.88
N TRP A 105 11.91 2.30 5.46
CA TRP A 105 11.89 0.99 6.11
C TRP A 105 12.73 0.95 7.38
N ARG A 106 13.74 1.80 7.49
CA ARG A 106 14.54 2.01 8.71
C ARG A 106 13.67 2.51 9.85
N ALA A 107 12.77 3.47 9.59
CA ALA A 107 11.80 3.93 10.58
C ALA A 107 10.84 2.81 11.05
N SER A 108 10.58 1.82 10.19
CA SER A 108 9.69 0.69 10.48
C SER A 108 10.39 -0.49 11.17
N ALA A 109 11.70 -0.68 10.94
CA ALA A 109 12.48 -1.80 11.45
C ALA A 109 12.69 -1.78 12.98
N GLY A 110 12.48 -0.65 13.65
CA GLY A 110 12.59 -0.52 15.11
C GLY A 110 11.37 -0.98 15.93
N HIS A 111 10.27 -1.38 15.29
CA HIS A 111 9.02 -1.72 16.00
C HIS A 111 8.67 -3.21 15.90
N ASN A 112 9.38 -4.05 16.65
CA ASN A 112 9.04 -5.46 16.83
C ASN A 112 8.47 -5.72 18.24
N PRO A 113 7.14 -5.79 18.41
CA PRO A 113 6.53 -6.24 19.68
C PRO A 113 6.73 -7.74 19.96
N PHE A 114 7.42 -8.47 19.08
CA PHE A 114 7.65 -9.91 19.15
C PHE A 114 9.13 -10.32 19.15
N ALA A 115 10.07 -9.37 19.15
CA ALA A 115 11.50 -9.66 19.28
C ALA A 115 11.91 -9.77 20.76
N SER A 116 11.34 -10.74 21.47
CA SER A 116 11.95 -11.29 22.70
C SER A 116 12.48 -12.69 22.39
N GLU A 117 13.61 -13.06 23.02
CA GLU A 117 14.20 -14.39 22.90
C GLU A 117 13.14 -15.47 23.16
N GLY A 118 13.07 -16.45 22.25
CA GLY A 118 11.92 -17.33 22.08
C GLY A 118 11.50 -18.10 23.33
N VAL A 119 10.20 -18.10 23.61
CA VAL A 119 9.57 -19.05 24.52
C VAL A 119 9.42 -20.38 23.80
N ALA A 120 10.14 -21.41 24.27
CA ALA A 120 10.04 -22.77 23.78
C ALA A 120 8.62 -23.33 23.99
N LEU A 121 8.11 -23.99 22.95
CA LEU A 121 6.79 -24.62 22.91
C LEU A 121 6.74 -25.83 23.87
N GLY A 122 6.45 -25.60 25.15
CA GLY A 122 6.38 -26.69 26.13
C GLY A 122 6.18 -26.31 27.61
N SER A 123 6.06 -25.03 27.96
CA SER A 123 5.80 -24.63 29.36
C SER A 123 4.31 -24.42 29.60
N ALA A 124 3.72 -25.28 30.42
CA ALA A 124 2.38 -25.10 30.96
C ALA A 124 2.31 -23.85 31.84
N GLY A 125 1.35 -22.96 31.57
CA GLY A 125 0.95 -21.88 32.47
C GLY A 125 1.36 -20.47 32.03
N ALA A 126 0.60 -19.89 31.10
CA ALA A 126 0.44 -18.43 31.00
C ALA A 126 -0.94 -18.13 30.38
N SER A 127 -1.74 -17.34 31.10
CA SER A 127 -3.07 -16.89 30.67
C SER A 127 -2.93 -15.99 29.45
N TRP A 128 -3.73 -16.29 28.43
CA TRP A 128 -3.80 -15.53 27.19
C TRP A 128 -4.60 -14.26 27.48
N GLU A 129 -3.96 -13.09 27.50
CA GLU A 129 -4.67 -11.81 27.44
C GLU A 129 -5.11 -11.55 25.99
N ASP A 130 -6.37 -11.19 25.82
CA ASP A 130 -7.04 -11.05 24.53
C ASP A 130 -6.50 -9.79 23.80
N PRO A 131 -6.03 -9.87 22.54
CA PRO A 131 -5.40 -8.75 21.80
C PRO A 131 -6.27 -7.47 21.70
N ARG A 132 -7.57 -7.60 22.00
CA ARG A 132 -8.53 -6.50 22.04
C ARG A 132 -8.44 -5.69 23.34
N GLU A 133 -8.13 -6.31 24.48
CA GLU A 133 -7.96 -5.61 25.77
C GLU A 133 -6.67 -4.79 25.81
N ALA A 134 -5.58 -5.31 25.23
CA ALA A 134 -4.33 -4.58 25.08
C ALA A 134 -4.49 -3.30 24.24
N ARG A 135 -5.37 -3.34 23.21
CA ARG A 135 -5.72 -2.16 22.39
C ARG A 135 -6.61 -1.16 23.13
N LEU A 136 -7.57 -1.63 23.96
CA LEU A 136 -8.42 -0.75 24.75
C LEU A 136 -7.66 -0.03 25.87
N ARG A 137 -6.70 -0.69 26.53
CA ARG A 137 -5.86 -0.05 27.57
C ARG A 137 -5.01 1.10 27.03
N LYS A 138 -4.51 0.96 25.79
CA LYS A 138 -3.73 2.01 25.10
C LYS A 138 -4.59 3.21 24.65
N PHE A 139 -5.91 3.02 24.52
CA PHE A 139 -6.86 4.09 24.19
C PHE A 139 -7.40 4.82 25.43
N ASN A 140 -7.38 4.17 26.60
CA ASN A 140 -7.90 4.74 27.86
C ASN A 140 -6.83 5.40 28.77
N GLN A 141 -5.54 5.15 28.55
CA GLN A 141 -4.46 5.84 29.28
C GLN A 141 -3.88 6.98 28.43
N GLY A 142 -4.49 8.16 28.54
CA GLY A 142 -3.92 9.36 27.90
C GLY A 142 -4.88 10.53 27.69
N ALA A 143 -5.74 10.83 28.66
CA ALA A 143 -6.40 12.13 28.76
C ALA A 143 -5.66 12.98 29.82
N ALA A 144 -4.68 13.76 29.37
CA ALA A 144 -4.17 15.00 30.00
C ALA A 144 -3.49 15.83 28.89
N PRO A 145 -3.50 17.18 28.97
CA PRO A 145 -3.98 18.03 27.89
C PRO A 145 -2.96 18.19 26.77
N ILE A 146 -3.40 17.86 25.55
CA ILE A 146 -2.75 18.32 24.32
C ILE A 146 -3.18 19.79 24.15
N ALA A 147 -2.20 20.69 24.17
CA ALA A 147 -2.40 22.09 23.80
C ALA A 147 -3.09 22.16 22.43
N ALA A 148 -4.09 23.02 22.34
CA ALA A 148 -4.94 23.18 21.18
C ALA A 148 -4.14 23.24 19.86
N PRO A 149 -4.43 22.38 18.87
CA PRO A 149 -3.93 22.62 17.52
C PRO A 149 -4.63 23.86 16.98
N ALA A 150 -3.82 24.86 16.62
CA ALA A 150 -4.24 26.04 15.89
C ALA A 150 -5.07 25.66 14.64
N PRO A 151 -6.02 26.51 14.21
CA PRO A 151 -6.87 26.22 13.06
C PRO A 151 -6.02 25.98 11.82
N ALA A 152 -6.45 25.00 11.03
CA ALA A 152 -5.87 24.61 9.75
C ALA A 152 -5.56 25.86 8.90
N VAL A 153 -4.29 26.23 8.87
CA VAL A 153 -3.73 27.07 7.81
C VAL A 153 -3.71 26.18 6.57
N GLY A 154 -4.26 26.73 5.48
CA GLY A 154 -4.56 26.02 4.25
C GLY A 154 -3.43 25.12 3.77
N ALA A 155 -3.85 24.01 3.14
CA ALA A 155 -3.01 23.17 2.33
C ALA A 155 -2.03 24.03 1.52
N ALA A 156 -0.74 23.92 1.87
CA ALA A 156 0.31 24.42 1.00
C ALA A 156 0.13 23.71 -0.36
N PRO A 157 0.10 24.45 -1.48
CA PRO A 157 0.02 23.84 -2.79
C PRO A 157 1.16 22.85 -2.96
N PRO A 158 0.95 21.72 -3.66
CA PRO A 158 2.00 20.76 -3.93
C PRO A 158 3.15 21.49 -4.63
N ALA A 159 4.37 21.27 -4.14
CA ALA A 159 5.57 21.82 -4.77
C ALA A 159 5.52 21.49 -6.27
N PRO A 160 5.65 22.50 -7.16
CA PRO A 160 5.60 22.26 -8.58
C PRO A 160 6.74 21.30 -8.92
N LEU A 161 6.45 20.34 -9.80
CA LEU A 161 7.49 19.62 -10.55
C LEU A 161 8.15 20.64 -11.47
N THR A 162 8.99 21.50 -10.91
CA THR A 162 9.95 22.28 -11.69
C THR A 162 11.25 21.53 -11.69
N THR A 163 11.77 21.27 -12.88
CA THR A 163 13.17 20.88 -12.98
C THR A 163 14.02 22.10 -12.63
N GLU A 164 15.20 21.89 -12.03
CA GLU A 164 16.13 22.99 -11.75
C GLU A 164 16.50 23.77 -13.02
N GLU A 165 16.35 23.13 -14.18
CA GLU A 165 16.52 23.71 -15.51
C GLU A 165 15.42 24.74 -15.85
N ASP A 166 14.15 24.44 -15.55
CA ASP A 166 13.03 25.36 -15.78
C ASP A 166 13.13 26.64 -14.95
N GLU A 167 13.56 26.52 -13.68
CA GLU A 167 13.74 27.66 -12.77
C GLU A 167 14.90 28.55 -13.18
N LYS A 168 15.97 27.94 -13.69
CA LYS A 168 17.13 28.66 -14.23
C LYS A 168 16.77 29.43 -15.50
N GLU A 169 16.02 28.83 -16.41
CA GLU A 169 15.55 29.50 -17.61
C GLU A 169 14.60 30.67 -17.32
N ASP A 170 13.71 30.52 -16.32
CA ASP A 170 12.81 31.59 -15.88
C ASP A 170 13.59 32.75 -15.24
N ALA A 171 14.63 32.44 -14.47
CA ALA A 171 15.54 33.43 -13.90
C ALA A 171 16.35 34.16 -14.99
N ASP A 172 16.80 33.45 -16.02
CA ASP A 172 17.52 34.02 -17.15
C ASP A 172 16.61 34.93 -18.01
N LEU A 173 15.36 34.53 -18.25
CA LEU A 173 14.34 35.36 -18.93
C LEU A 173 13.98 36.61 -18.11
N ALA A 174 13.85 36.49 -16.79
CA ALA A 174 13.61 37.63 -15.91
C ALA A 174 14.80 38.60 -15.86
N LYS A 175 16.03 38.07 -15.85
CA LYS A 175 17.26 38.86 -15.91
C LYS A 175 17.38 39.59 -17.25
N ALA A 176 17.07 38.92 -18.37
CA ALA A 176 17.04 39.54 -19.69
C ALA A 176 16.00 40.66 -19.80
N LEU A 177 14.81 40.46 -19.22
CA LEU A 177 13.78 41.50 -19.14
C LEU A 177 14.25 42.72 -18.34
N ALA A 178 14.90 42.50 -17.20
CA ALA A 178 15.43 43.57 -16.36
C ALA A 178 16.53 44.37 -17.08
N MET A 179 17.46 43.67 -17.76
CA MET A 179 18.50 44.30 -18.55
C MET A 179 17.93 45.16 -19.69
N SER A 180 16.95 44.66 -20.45
CA SER A 180 16.32 45.45 -21.52
C SER A 180 15.45 46.60 -21.01
N GLN A 181 14.88 46.51 -19.79
CA GLN A 181 14.20 47.64 -19.16
C GLN A 181 15.19 48.74 -18.75
N GLN A 182 16.35 48.36 -18.23
CA GLN A 182 17.41 49.30 -17.86
C GLN A 182 18.01 49.98 -19.11
N GLU A 183 18.23 49.24 -20.20
CA GLU A 183 18.65 49.82 -21.49
C GLU A 183 17.62 50.77 -22.12
N LEU A 184 16.34 50.62 -21.76
CA LEU A 184 15.27 51.52 -22.17
C LEU A 184 15.28 52.79 -21.31
N THR A 185 15.45 52.66 -19.99
CA THR A 185 15.54 53.81 -19.07
C THR A 185 16.77 54.67 -19.38
N ASP A 186 17.90 54.03 -19.63
CA ASP A 186 19.17 54.73 -19.93
C ASP A 186 19.06 55.50 -21.27
N ALA A 187 18.34 54.94 -22.25
CA ALA A 187 18.07 55.62 -23.53
C ALA A 187 17.12 56.81 -23.39
N GLN A 188 16.15 56.73 -22.48
CA GLN A 188 15.23 57.84 -22.19
C GLN A 188 15.91 58.95 -21.38
N THR A 189 16.93 58.63 -20.57
CA THR A 189 17.73 59.62 -19.84
C THR A 189 18.76 60.33 -20.73
N ASP A 190 19.29 59.66 -21.74
CA ASP A 190 20.24 60.25 -22.70
C ASP A 190 19.58 61.27 -23.65
N GLU A 191 18.28 61.12 -23.97
CA GLU A 191 17.52 62.16 -24.72
C GLU A 191 17.28 63.44 -23.91
N ALA A 192 17.42 63.42 -22.58
CA ALA A 192 17.21 64.57 -21.72
C ALA A 192 18.46 65.45 -21.50
N THR A 193 19.63 65.04 -22.01
CA THR A 193 20.88 65.79 -21.84
C THR A 193 21.66 65.87 -23.15
N SER A 194 21.18 66.67 -24.11
CA SER A 194 21.93 67.00 -25.31
C SER A 194 23.05 68.02 -25.00
N ALA A 195 24.19 67.51 -24.54
CA ALA A 195 25.46 68.22 -24.62
C ALA A 195 26.38 67.44 -25.57
N ALA A 196 26.65 68.03 -26.75
CA ALA A 196 27.60 67.48 -27.70
C ALA A 196 28.98 67.29 -27.03
N PRO A 197 29.59 66.10 -27.03
CA PRO A 197 30.95 65.94 -26.55
C PRO A 197 31.89 66.58 -27.56
N GLN A 198 32.67 67.55 -27.09
CA GLN A 198 33.81 68.09 -27.84
C GLN A 198 34.80 66.97 -28.14
N MET A 199 35.24 66.95 -29.39
CA MET A 199 36.19 66.01 -29.97
C MET A 199 37.60 66.33 -29.43
N GLU A 200 37.99 65.72 -28.31
CA GLU A 200 39.36 65.85 -27.79
C GLU A 200 40.26 64.77 -28.41
N LEU A 201 41.34 65.23 -29.05
CA LEU A 201 42.36 64.38 -29.67
C LEU A 201 43.06 63.54 -28.58
N PRO A 202 43.40 62.26 -28.86
CA PRO A 202 44.09 61.42 -27.89
C PRO A 202 45.39 62.08 -27.38
N PRO A 203 45.70 61.96 -26.08
CA PRO A 203 46.93 62.49 -25.53
C PRO A 203 48.12 61.71 -26.11
N VAL A 204 49.10 62.44 -26.60
CA VAL A 204 50.38 61.91 -27.13
C VAL A 204 51.48 62.52 -26.28
N ASN A 205 52.65 61.87 -26.21
CA ASN A 205 53.72 62.34 -25.35
C ASN A 205 54.24 63.72 -25.79
N GLU A 206 53.85 64.76 -25.05
CA GLU A 206 54.11 66.17 -25.37
C GLU A 206 55.62 66.47 -25.49
N GLN A 207 56.47 65.77 -24.73
CA GLN A 207 57.93 65.98 -24.79
C GLN A 207 58.53 65.52 -26.12
N LEU A 208 58.06 64.41 -26.68
CA LEU A 208 58.52 63.92 -27.99
C LEU A 208 57.91 64.76 -29.12
N LEU A 209 56.67 65.23 -28.94
CA LEU A 209 56.00 66.10 -29.89
C LEU A 209 56.73 67.45 -30.02
N GLU A 210 57.10 68.08 -28.90
CA GLU A 210 57.89 69.31 -28.89
C GLU A 210 59.26 69.13 -29.57
N GLN A 211 59.97 68.03 -29.28
CA GLN A 211 61.26 67.73 -29.93
C GLN A 211 61.14 67.59 -31.45
N LEU A 212 60.09 66.94 -31.94
CA LEU A 212 59.83 66.82 -33.38
C LEU A 212 59.47 68.17 -34.02
N ILE A 213 58.74 69.03 -33.31
CA ILE A 213 58.43 70.40 -33.77
C ILE A 213 59.70 71.26 -33.81
N GLU A 214 60.57 71.17 -32.78
CA GLU A 214 61.86 71.86 -32.74
C GLU A 214 62.80 71.42 -33.86
N MET A 215 62.73 70.14 -34.26
CA MET A 215 63.44 69.60 -35.43
C MET A 215 62.85 70.04 -36.78
N GLY A 216 61.72 70.75 -36.77
CA GLY A 216 61.11 71.36 -37.95
C GLY A 216 59.99 70.54 -38.60
N PHE A 217 59.49 69.48 -37.96
CA PHE A 217 58.35 68.72 -38.48
C PHE A 217 57.01 69.41 -38.15
N PRO A 218 56.04 69.46 -39.09
CA PRO A 218 54.71 69.99 -38.81
C PRO A 218 54.00 69.22 -37.69
N GLU A 219 53.27 69.93 -36.83
CA GLU A 219 52.60 69.34 -35.65
C GLU A 219 51.69 68.16 -36.01
N ILE A 220 50.95 68.23 -37.12
CA ILE A 220 50.06 67.15 -37.58
C ILE A 220 50.87 65.89 -37.91
N ARG A 221 52.02 66.05 -38.55
CA ARG A 221 52.91 64.97 -38.97
C ARG A 221 53.62 64.33 -37.79
N ALA A 222 54.14 65.16 -36.88
CA ALA A 222 54.75 64.72 -35.63
C ALA A 222 53.74 64.00 -34.73
N ARG A 223 52.50 64.50 -34.64
CA ARG A 223 51.43 63.87 -33.87
C ARG A 223 50.98 62.54 -34.50
N LYS A 224 50.86 62.47 -35.83
CA LYS A 224 50.49 61.25 -36.58
C LYS A 224 51.56 60.16 -36.45
N SER A 225 52.84 60.52 -36.48
CA SER A 225 53.94 59.57 -36.30
C SER A 225 54.02 59.02 -34.87
N LEU A 226 53.82 59.88 -33.86
CA LEU A 226 53.76 59.45 -32.46
C LEU A 226 52.56 58.54 -32.17
N LEU A 227 51.40 58.83 -32.77
CA LEU A 227 50.23 57.96 -32.68
C LEU A 227 50.44 56.61 -33.39
N ALA A 228 51.07 56.61 -34.57
CA ALA A 228 51.35 55.39 -35.33
C ALA A 228 52.40 54.49 -34.67
N THR A 229 53.39 55.11 -34.01
CA THR A 229 54.46 54.41 -33.28
C THR A 229 54.13 54.19 -31.79
N ASN A 230 52.96 54.64 -31.34
CA ASN A 230 52.47 54.57 -29.95
C ASN A 230 53.49 55.10 -28.93
N ASP A 231 54.04 56.30 -29.19
CA ASP A 231 55.01 57.02 -28.35
C ASP A 231 56.29 56.23 -28.01
N ALA A 232 56.70 55.27 -28.84
CA ALA A 232 57.79 54.34 -28.50
C ALA A 232 59.19 54.98 -28.41
N SER A 233 59.55 55.87 -29.34
CA SER A 233 60.86 56.58 -29.34
C SER A 233 60.89 57.73 -30.36
N LEU A 234 61.77 58.71 -30.13
CA LEU A 234 62.00 59.83 -31.07
C LEU A 234 62.47 59.32 -32.45
N ASP A 235 63.48 58.45 -32.46
CA ASP A 235 64.04 57.90 -33.71
C ASP A 235 63.01 57.05 -34.47
N GLY A 236 62.14 56.33 -33.76
CA GLY A 236 61.04 55.57 -34.37
C GLY A 236 60.01 56.49 -35.03
N ALA A 237 59.69 57.62 -34.41
CA ALA A 237 58.79 58.62 -34.98
C ALA A 237 59.39 59.31 -36.23
N ILE A 238 60.70 59.57 -36.23
CA ILE A 238 61.42 60.13 -37.38
C ILE A 238 61.45 59.14 -38.55
N ALA A 239 61.79 57.87 -38.27
CA ALA A 239 61.81 56.81 -39.29
C ALA A 239 60.43 56.64 -39.94
N TRP A 240 59.36 56.69 -39.15
CA TRP A 240 58.00 56.61 -39.67
C TRP A 240 57.65 57.81 -40.56
N ILE A 241 58.07 59.03 -40.18
CA ILE A 241 57.88 60.24 -40.99
C ILE A 241 58.62 60.13 -42.34
N GLU A 242 59.84 59.61 -42.33
CA GLU A 242 60.65 59.44 -43.55
C GLU A 242 60.02 58.42 -44.51
N GLU A 243 59.48 57.32 -43.98
CA GLU A 243 58.81 56.28 -44.77
C GLU A 243 57.50 56.75 -45.42
N HIS A 244 56.80 57.70 -44.77
CA HIS A 244 55.47 58.17 -45.20
C HIS A 244 55.49 59.59 -45.81
N GLN A 245 56.68 60.16 -46.07
CA GLN A 245 56.81 61.55 -46.55
C GLN A 245 56.20 61.82 -47.94
N GLU A 246 55.94 60.78 -48.73
CA GLU A 246 55.34 60.86 -50.06
C GLU A 246 53.80 60.69 -50.03
N ASP A 247 53.22 60.40 -48.86
CA ASP A 247 51.79 60.18 -48.71
C ASP A 247 51.02 61.51 -48.78
N ALA A 248 50.05 61.59 -49.71
CA ALA A 248 49.28 62.81 -49.95
C ALA A 248 48.41 63.26 -48.75
N ASP A 249 48.19 62.37 -47.78
CA ASP A 249 47.39 62.59 -46.55
C ASP A 249 48.24 62.75 -45.28
N ILE A 250 49.58 62.79 -45.38
CA ILE A 250 50.44 62.92 -44.20
C ILE A 250 50.22 64.23 -43.42
N ASP A 251 49.86 65.30 -44.14
CA ASP A 251 49.58 66.63 -43.56
C ASP A 251 48.07 66.89 -43.37
N ALA A 252 47.21 65.90 -43.64
CA ALA A 252 45.77 66.02 -43.43
C ALA A 252 45.41 65.91 -41.94
N PRO A 253 44.47 66.73 -41.42
CA PRO A 253 43.99 66.62 -40.05
C PRO A 253 43.48 65.22 -39.72
N ILE A 254 43.88 64.69 -38.56
CA ILE A 254 43.58 63.32 -38.15
C ILE A 254 42.08 63.16 -37.93
N GLN A 255 41.42 62.37 -38.77
CA GLN A 255 40.00 62.00 -38.61
C GLN A 255 39.91 60.65 -37.90
N PHE A 256 39.57 60.67 -36.61
CA PHE A 256 39.27 59.45 -35.87
C PHE A 256 37.86 58.96 -36.21
N ILE A 257 37.76 57.94 -37.06
CA ILE A 257 36.51 57.21 -37.24
C ILE A 257 36.45 56.14 -36.15
N ASP A 258 35.66 56.43 -35.12
CA ASP A 258 35.41 55.53 -34.00
C ASP A 258 34.59 54.30 -34.48
N MET A 259 35.28 53.19 -34.79
CA MET A 259 34.64 51.96 -35.31
C MET A 259 33.63 51.34 -34.32
N ALA A 260 33.64 51.74 -33.05
CA ALA A 260 32.65 51.35 -32.05
C ALA A 260 31.22 51.85 -32.37
N LYS A 261 31.08 52.92 -33.17
CA LYS A 261 29.78 53.53 -33.51
C LYS A 261 29.05 52.88 -34.68
N HIS A 262 29.63 51.85 -35.33
CA HIS A 262 28.93 51.11 -36.38
C HIS A 262 27.96 50.02 -35.86
N LYS A 263 27.73 49.93 -34.55
CA LYS A 263 26.59 49.18 -34.02
C LYS A 263 25.36 50.07 -34.08
N LYS A 264 24.46 49.80 -35.02
CA LYS A 264 23.17 50.50 -35.18
C LYS A 264 22.49 50.60 -33.81
N VAL A 265 22.46 51.81 -33.23
CA VAL A 265 21.81 52.06 -31.94
C VAL A 265 20.32 51.80 -32.15
N LEU A 266 19.80 50.79 -31.44
CA LEU A 266 18.40 50.37 -31.54
C LEU A 266 17.50 51.52 -31.10
N THR A 267 16.51 51.89 -31.91
CA THR A 267 15.63 53.02 -31.61
C THR A 267 14.84 52.75 -30.33
N THR A 268 14.36 53.80 -29.66
CA THR A 268 13.54 53.68 -28.44
C THR A 268 12.33 52.77 -28.66
N GLU A 269 11.65 52.92 -29.81
CA GLU A 269 10.52 52.07 -30.23
C GLU A 269 10.91 50.59 -30.42
N GLU A 270 12.07 50.31 -31.01
CA GLU A 270 12.58 48.93 -31.17
C GLU A 270 12.99 48.30 -29.83
N LYS A 271 13.47 49.10 -28.87
CA LYS A 271 13.75 48.65 -27.49
C LYS A 271 12.45 48.34 -26.73
N GLU A 272 11.42 49.17 -26.88
CA GLU A 272 10.08 48.92 -26.31
C GLU A 272 9.46 47.63 -26.87
N ALA A 273 9.60 47.40 -28.19
CA ALA A 273 9.15 46.17 -28.83
C ALA A 273 9.85 44.92 -28.27
N LYS A 274 11.16 44.99 -27.99
CA LYS A 274 11.90 43.89 -27.34
C LYS A 274 11.42 43.61 -25.92
N VAL A 275 11.17 44.65 -25.13
CA VAL A 275 10.61 44.49 -23.78
C VAL A 275 9.21 43.88 -23.82
N ALA A 276 8.37 44.30 -24.77
CA ALA A 276 7.04 43.75 -24.96
C ALA A 276 7.08 42.27 -25.36
N GLU A 277 7.99 41.88 -26.25
CA GLU A 277 8.16 40.49 -26.67
C GLU A 277 8.67 39.59 -25.53
N LEU A 278 9.64 40.07 -24.74
CA LEU A 278 10.11 39.36 -23.55
C LEU A 278 9.00 39.16 -22.51
N LYS A 279 8.14 40.16 -22.29
CA LYS A 279 6.96 40.02 -21.41
C LYS A 279 5.98 38.98 -21.94
N ARG A 280 5.69 38.98 -23.24
CA ARG A 280 4.79 38.01 -23.89
C ARG A 280 5.31 36.59 -23.71
N ARG A 281 6.61 36.37 -23.92
CA ARG A 281 7.27 35.06 -23.76
C ARG A 281 7.24 34.56 -22.31
N ILE A 282 7.41 35.45 -21.32
CA ILE A 282 7.29 35.10 -19.90
C ILE A 282 5.85 34.70 -19.55
N GLU A 283 4.85 35.44 -20.03
CA GLU A 283 3.45 35.14 -19.76
C GLU A 283 2.99 33.82 -20.41
N GLU A 284 3.42 33.56 -21.64
CA GLU A 284 3.15 32.30 -22.35
C GLU A 284 3.77 31.10 -21.62
N LYS A 285 5.03 31.23 -21.17
CA LYS A 285 5.71 30.17 -20.41
C LYS A 285 5.05 29.92 -19.04
N LYS A 286 4.62 30.97 -18.34
CA LYS A 286 3.84 30.86 -17.10
C LYS A 286 2.48 30.18 -17.33
N ALA A 287 1.77 30.56 -18.38
CA ALA A 287 0.49 29.96 -18.75
C ALA A 287 0.66 28.45 -19.04
N ALA A 288 1.66 28.09 -19.85
CA ALA A 288 1.98 26.69 -20.16
C ALA A 288 2.29 25.87 -18.90
N ARG A 289 3.05 26.41 -17.95
CA ARG A 289 3.35 25.76 -16.67
C ARG A 289 2.10 25.51 -15.82
N THR A 290 1.19 26.48 -15.74
CA THR A 290 -0.07 26.28 -15.02
C THR A 290 -0.96 25.23 -15.68
N GLU A 291 -0.93 25.13 -17.02
CA GLU A 291 -1.68 24.11 -17.75
C GLU A 291 -1.07 22.71 -17.55
N GLN A 292 0.26 22.62 -17.54
CA GLN A 292 0.97 21.38 -17.26
C GLN A 292 0.71 20.87 -15.84
N SER A 293 0.74 21.75 -14.84
CA SER A 293 0.37 21.41 -13.46
C SER A 293 -1.06 20.87 -13.36
N LYS A 294 -2.02 21.47 -14.09
CA LYS A 294 -3.40 20.97 -14.14
C LYS A 294 -3.48 19.59 -14.80
N LYS A 295 -2.72 19.36 -15.88
CA LYS A 295 -2.64 18.03 -16.55
C LYS A 295 -2.04 16.98 -15.62
N ASP A 296 -1.00 17.32 -14.88
CA ASP A 296 -0.34 16.42 -13.93
C ASP A 296 -1.24 16.09 -12.73
N GLU A 297 -2.01 17.07 -12.22
CA GLU A 297 -3.02 16.83 -11.18
C GLU A 297 -4.13 15.90 -11.66
N ILE A 298 -4.64 16.11 -12.87
CA ILE A 298 -5.65 15.23 -13.47
C ILE A 298 -5.08 13.82 -13.67
N ALA A 299 -3.84 13.70 -14.15
CA ALA A 299 -3.17 12.42 -14.34
C ALA A 299 -2.96 11.68 -13.01
N LYS A 300 -2.53 12.37 -11.95
CA LYS A 300 -2.39 11.81 -10.59
C LYS A 300 -3.74 11.36 -10.01
N GLU A 301 -4.81 12.12 -10.23
CA GLU A 301 -6.16 11.73 -9.81
C GLU A 301 -6.67 10.48 -10.54
N ILE A 302 -6.42 10.39 -11.85
CA ILE A 302 -6.73 9.19 -12.67
C ILE A 302 -5.92 7.99 -12.18
N ALA A 303 -4.62 8.15 -11.96
CA ALA A 303 -3.75 7.10 -11.44
C ALA A 303 -4.21 6.59 -10.07
N ARG A 304 -4.60 7.50 -9.16
CA ARG A 304 -5.15 7.12 -7.84
C ARG A 304 -6.42 6.28 -7.97
N ARG A 305 -7.34 6.68 -8.86
CA ARG A 305 -8.58 5.91 -9.11
C ARG A 305 -8.29 4.54 -9.73
N ASN A 306 -7.35 4.46 -10.66
CA ASN A 306 -6.98 3.21 -11.31
C ASN A 306 -6.28 2.26 -10.33
N MET A 307 -5.35 2.74 -9.51
CA MET A 307 -4.73 1.94 -8.43
C MET A 307 -5.78 1.37 -7.46
N GLY A 308 -6.81 2.15 -7.10
CA GLY A 308 -7.91 1.67 -6.27
C GLY A 308 -8.72 0.54 -6.93
N LYS A 309 -8.95 0.62 -8.25
CA LYS A 309 -9.63 -0.42 -9.03
C LYS A 309 -8.77 -1.67 -9.20
N ASP A 310 -7.48 -1.51 -9.45
CA ASP A 310 -6.54 -2.63 -9.62
C ASP A 310 -6.39 -3.42 -8.31
N MET A 311 -6.30 -2.72 -7.17
CA MET A 311 -6.28 -3.35 -5.85
C MET A 311 -7.59 -4.09 -5.53
N ALA A 312 -8.74 -3.56 -5.95
CA ALA A 312 -10.03 -4.23 -5.80
C ALA A 312 -10.12 -5.49 -6.68
N SER A 313 -9.72 -5.39 -7.96
CA SER A 313 -9.69 -6.54 -8.89
C SER A 313 -8.76 -7.64 -8.40
N ALA A 314 -7.55 -7.30 -7.95
CA ALA A 314 -6.59 -8.27 -7.42
C ALA A 314 -7.12 -8.99 -6.16
N ARG A 315 -7.85 -8.29 -5.29
CA ARG A 315 -8.48 -8.89 -4.11
C ARG A 315 -9.61 -9.85 -4.49
N GLU A 316 -10.45 -9.48 -5.46
CA GLU A 316 -11.53 -10.34 -5.96
C GLU A 316 -10.97 -11.61 -6.63
N GLU A 317 -9.90 -11.49 -7.40
CA GLU A 317 -9.21 -12.63 -8.01
C GLU A 317 -8.62 -13.57 -6.95
N TYR A 318 -7.97 -13.03 -5.91
CA TYR A 318 -7.46 -13.82 -4.80
C TYR A 318 -8.58 -14.57 -4.06
N ASP A 319 -9.68 -13.88 -3.72
CA ASP A 319 -10.83 -14.48 -3.04
C ASP A 319 -11.52 -15.55 -3.91
N ALA A 320 -11.55 -15.36 -5.23
CA ALA A 320 -12.05 -16.34 -6.19
C ALA A 320 -11.17 -17.60 -6.25
N ILE A 321 -9.84 -17.44 -6.25
CA ILE A 321 -8.88 -18.55 -6.21
C ILE A 321 -9.04 -19.34 -4.91
N GLN A 322 -9.12 -18.66 -3.76
CA GLN A 322 -9.33 -19.30 -2.45
C GLN A 322 -10.64 -20.10 -2.42
N THR A 323 -11.72 -19.52 -2.94
CA THR A 323 -13.02 -20.18 -3.00
C THR A 323 -12.98 -21.41 -3.93
N ARG A 324 -12.26 -21.33 -5.05
CA ARG A 324 -12.08 -22.47 -5.98
C ARG A 324 -11.31 -23.61 -5.30
N LEU A 325 -10.20 -23.32 -4.64
CA LEU A 325 -9.40 -24.31 -3.90
C LEU A 325 -10.22 -24.98 -2.80
N LEU A 326 -11.01 -24.21 -2.04
CA LEU A 326 -11.87 -24.76 -1.00
C LEU A 326 -12.91 -25.74 -1.58
N ARG A 327 -13.53 -25.38 -2.72
CA ARG A 327 -14.49 -26.25 -3.41
C ARG A 327 -13.85 -27.53 -3.93
N GLU A 328 -12.65 -27.46 -4.49
CA GLU A 328 -11.91 -28.63 -4.95
C GLU A 328 -11.52 -29.55 -3.78
N LYS A 329 -11.06 -28.98 -2.66
CA LYS A 329 -10.77 -29.73 -1.44
C LYS A 329 -12.01 -30.46 -0.93
N GLN A 330 -13.16 -29.77 -0.83
CA GLN A 330 -14.42 -30.40 -0.44
C GLN A 330 -14.88 -31.49 -1.40
N LYS A 331 -14.66 -31.31 -2.71
CA LYS A 331 -14.96 -32.36 -3.70
C LYS A 331 -14.07 -33.58 -3.51
N ARG A 332 -12.78 -33.39 -3.23
CA ARG A 332 -11.83 -34.48 -2.95
C ARG A 332 -12.21 -35.24 -1.69
N GLU A 333 -12.47 -34.52 -0.58
CA GLU A 333 -12.92 -35.11 0.69
C GLU A 333 -14.24 -35.88 0.52
N LYS A 334 -15.21 -35.34 -0.22
CA LYS A 334 -16.47 -36.05 -0.53
C LYS A 334 -16.24 -37.32 -1.35
N LEU A 335 -15.30 -37.31 -2.29
CA LEU A 335 -14.99 -38.46 -3.13
C LEU A 335 -14.25 -39.54 -2.34
N GLU A 336 -13.33 -39.15 -1.45
CA GLU A 336 -12.67 -40.05 -0.51
C GLU A 336 -13.65 -40.66 0.48
N ALA A 337 -14.50 -39.86 1.12
CA ALA A 337 -15.55 -40.35 2.01
C ALA A 337 -16.53 -41.30 1.30
N LYS A 338 -16.84 -41.06 0.02
CA LYS A 338 -17.65 -41.98 -0.79
C LYS A 338 -16.93 -43.32 -1.00
N LYS A 339 -15.64 -43.30 -1.34
CA LYS A 339 -14.82 -44.50 -1.51
C LYS A 339 -14.69 -45.28 -0.19
N GLU A 340 -14.47 -44.61 0.92
CA GLU A 340 -14.41 -45.24 2.25
C GLU A 340 -15.73 -45.89 2.64
N ARG A 341 -16.85 -45.20 2.41
CA ARG A 341 -18.19 -45.75 2.64
C ARG A 341 -18.43 -47.01 1.80
N GLU A 342 -18.00 -47.03 0.54
CA GLU A 342 -18.11 -48.21 -0.32
C GLU A 342 -17.25 -49.37 0.19
N ARG A 343 -16.03 -49.09 0.66
CA ARG A 343 -15.16 -50.11 1.29
C ARG A 343 -15.80 -50.71 2.54
N LEU A 344 -16.36 -49.88 3.43
CA LEU A 344 -17.07 -50.34 4.62
C LEU A 344 -18.30 -51.18 4.27
N LEU A 345 -19.06 -50.79 3.25
CA LEU A 345 -20.21 -51.56 2.78
C LEU A 345 -19.79 -52.94 2.28
N LYS A 346 -18.71 -53.04 1.50
CA LYS A 346 -18.14 -54.32 1.06
C LYS A 346 -17.68 -55.17 2.24
N GLN A 347 -17.04 -54.58 3.25
CA GLN A 347 -16.63 -55.30 4.46
C GLN A 347 -17.82 -55.87 5.23
N ILE A 348 -18.90 -55.07 5.37
CA ILE A 348 -20.15 -55.52 6.01
C ILE A 348 -20.80 -56.64 5.21
N GLU A 349 -20.76 -56.58 3.88
CA GLU A 349 -21.29 -57.63 3.01
C GLU A 349 -20.52 -58.94 3.16
N MET A 350 -19.19 -58.88 3.20
CA MET A 350 -18.32 -60.01 3.47
C MET A 350 -18.60 -60.64 4.84
N ASP A 351 -18.67 -59.84 5.90
CA ASP A 351 -19.01 -60.31 7.26
C ASP A 351 -20.43 -60.92 7.34
N LYS A 352 -21.40 -60.33 6.62
CA LYS A 352 -22.76 -60.91 6.50
C LYS A 352 -22.77 -62.22 5.71
N ALA A 353 -21.90 -62.38 4.70
CA ALA A 353 -21.77 -63.61 3.94
C ALA A 353 -21.10 -64.71 4.78
N GLU A 354 -20.06 -64.37 5.53
CA GLU A 354 -19.39 -65.26 6.48
C GLU A 354 -20.36 -65.72 7.57
N ARG A 355 -21.12 -64.80 8.19
CA ARG A 355 -22.17 -65.16 9.14
C ARG A 355 -23.26 -66.03 8.52
N ARG A 356 -23.65 -65.82 7.25
CA ARG A 356 -24.61 -66.70 6.55
C ARG A 356 -24.01 -68.09 6.30
N ALA A 357 -22.74 -68.19 5.92
CA ALA A 357 -22.04 -69.46 5.72
C ALA A 357 -21.90 -70.23 7.05
N HIS A 358 -21.58 -69.53 8.14
CA HIS A 358 -21.44 -70.10 9.48
C HIS A 358 -22.81 -70.50 10.08
N ASN A 359 -23.86 -69.69 9.88
CA ASN A 359 -25.22 -70.06 10.30
C ASN A 359 -25.79 -71.23 9.46
N GLY A 360 -25.34 -71.37 8.20
CA GLY A 360 -25.56 -72.56 7.38
C GLY A 360 -24.77 -73.80 7.82
N ALA A 361 -23.73 -73.65 8.65
CA ALA A 361 -23.02 -74.78 9.29
C ALA A 361 -23.76 -75.28 10.54
N PHE A 362 -24.40 -74.38 11.30
CA PHE A 362 -25.26 -74.74 12.44
C PHE A 362 -26.48 -75.58 12.03
N LEU A 363 -27.12 -75.25 10.90
CA LEU A 363 -28.21 -76.04 10.31
C LEU A 363 -27.77 -77.42 9.78
N ARG A 364 -26.51 -77.56 9.34
CA ARG A 364 -25.96 -78.86 8.91
C ARG A 364 -25.67 -79.80 10.07
N TYR A 365 -25.19 -79.28 11.19
CA TYR A 365 -24.98 -80.08 12.41
C TYR A 365 -26.31 -80.59 13.00
N GLN A 366 -27.38 -79.80 12.91
CA GLN A 366 -28.71 -80.23 13.35
C GLN A 366 -29.30 -81.34 12.45
N GLN A 367 -29.08 -81.29 11.14
CA GLN A 367 -29.48 -82.35 10.20
C GLN A 367 -28.65 -83.64 10.36
N GLN A 368 -27.39 -83.52 10.77
CA GLN A 368 -26.51 -84.66 11.00
C GLN A 368 -26.87 -85.42 12.29
N CYS A 369 -27.34 -84.71 13.33
CA CYS A 369 -27.86 -85.34 14.55
C CYS A 369 -29.22 -86.04 14.36
N THR A 370 -30.04 -85.64 13.38
CA THR A 370 -31.30 -86.34 13.06
C THR A 370 -31.11 -87.65 12.29
N LEU A 371 -29.99 -87.80 11.56
CA LEU A 371 -29.65 -89.05 10.85
C LEU A 371 -28.93 -90.08 11.74
N TYR A 372 -28.30 -89.65 12.83
CA TYR A 372 -27.63 -90.57 13.78
C TYR A 372 -28.60 -91.19 14.81
N LYS A 373 -29.85 -90.73 14.89
CA LYS A 373 -30.90 -91.27 15.78
C LYS A 373 -31.83 -92.29 15.11
N ALA A 374 -31.62 -92.62 13.83
CA ALA A 374 -32.47 -93.54 13.07
C ALA A 374 -31.99 -95.01 13.07
N THR A 375 -30.86 -95.33 13.71
CA THR A 375 -30.24 -96.68 13.70
C THR A 375 -30.04 -97.30 15.07
N SER A 376 -30.75 -96.85 16.11
CA SER A 376 -30.73 -97.57 17.40
C SER A 376 -32.06 -97.48 18.14
N LEU A 377 -32.63 -98.67 18.33
CA LEU A 377 -33.51 -99.12 19.42
C LEU A 377 -35.01 -98.85 19.29
N GLU A 378 -35.68 -99.93 18.90
CA GLU A 378 -36.91 -100.45 19.49
C GLU A 378 -37.03 -100.12 20.99
N GLY A 379 -38.23 -99.71 21.42
CA GLY A 379 -38.55 -99.65 22.85
C GLY A 379 -39.29 -98.40 23.29
N SER A 380 -40.62 -98.49 23.22
CA SER A 380 -41.61 -98.07 24.24
C SER A 380 -41.60 -96.64 24.83
N GLU A 381 -42.84 -96.12 24.88
CA GLU A 381 -43.38 -95.08 25.76
C GLU A 381 -43.17 -93.60 25.40
N ARG A 382 -44.25 -93.07 24.81
CA ARG A 382 -44.59 -91.64 24.75
C ARG A 382 -44.90 -91.13 26.15
N VAL A 383 -44.24 -90.04 26.55
CA VAL A 383 -44.78 -89.14 27.58
C VAL A 383 -44.63 -87.71 27.09
N ASN A 384 -45.78 -87.03 26.98
CA ASN A 384 -45.91 -85.62 26.63
C ASN A 384 -45.25 -84.73 27.69
N LEU A 385 -44.47 -83.75 27.25
CA LEU A 385 -44.04 -82.63 28.08
C LEU A 385 -44.31 -81.31 27.33
N ASP A 386 -45.59 -80.95 27.24
CA ASP A 386 -45.99 -79.57 26.99
C ASP A 386 -45.92 -78.82 28.32
N THR A 387 -44.80 -78.16 28.58
CA THR A 387 -44.73 -77.09 29.57
C THR A 387 -43.83 -75.99 29.02
N ALA A 388 -44.47 -75.07 28.32
CA ALA A 388 -43.89 -73.82 27.85
C ALA A 388 -43.47 -72.98 29.07
N VAL A 389 -42.20 -73.12 29.47
CA VAL A 389 -41.54 -72.17 30.37
C VAL A 389 -41.10 -70.99 29.51
N ALA A 390 -41.95 -69.97 29.47
CA ALA A 390 -41.61 -68.64 29.00
C ALA A 390 -40.56 -68.04 29.95
N ALA A 391 -39.29 -68.07 29.53
CA ALA A 391 -38.25 -67.23 30.10
C ALA A 391 -38.10 -65.95 29.27
N PRO A 392 -37.96 -64.78 29.92
CA PRO A 392 -38.06 -63.48 29.28
C PRO A 392 -36.83 -63.19 28.42
N SER A 393 -37.07 -62.95 27.13
CA SER A 393 -36.09 -62.34 26.23
C SER A 393 -35.82 -60.90 26.70
N PRO A 394 -34.55 -60.48 26.89
CA PRO A 394 -34.23 -59.10 27.21
C PRO A 394 -34.70 -58.23 26.05
N ALA A 395 -35.62 -57.31 26.37
CA ALA A 395 -36.14 -56.32 25.45
C ALA A 395 -34.97 -55.61 24.75
N LYS A 396 -34.88 -55.85 23.45
CA LYS A 396 -34.20 -54.99 22.48
C LYS A 396 -34.66 -53.55 22.76
N PRO A 397 -33.77 -52.59 23.08
CA PRO A 397 -34.21 -51.20 23.13
C PRO A 397 -34.72 -50.88 21.73
N ALA A 398 -36.01 -50.60 21.65
CA ALA A 398 -36.62 -50.07 20.45
C ALA A 398 -35.82 -48.81 20.11
N ALA A 399 -35.00 -48.90 19.06
CA ALA A 399 -34.37 -47.77 18.44
C ALA A 399 -35.50 -46.85 18.02
N ALA A 400 -35.75 -45.84 18.84
CA ALA A 400 -36.54 -44.70 18.47
C ALA A 400 -35.96 -44.19 17.16
N ALA A 401 -36.75 -44.27 16.10
CA ALA A 401 -36.49 -43.51 14.89
C ALA A 401 -36.14 -42.08 15.31
N PRO A 402 -35.11 -41.44 14.74
CA PRO A 402 -34.83 -40.06 15.05
C PRO A 402 -36.03 -39.25 14.58
N ARG A 403 -36.94 -38.94 15.51
CA ARG A 403 -37.98 -37.96 15.29
C ARG A 403 -37.22 -36.67 15.03
N ARG A 404 -37.31 -36.19 13.79
CA ARG A 404 -37.03 -34.81 13.40
C ARG A 404 -37.61 -33.91 14.50
N PRO A 405 -36.85 -32.98 15.10
CA PRO A 405 -37.39 -32.13 16.15
C PRO A 405 -38.53 -31.29 15.55
N SER A 406 -39.77 -31.70 15.83
CA SER A 406 -40.97 -30.95 15.51
C SER A 406 -41.02 -29.74 16.44
N SER A 407 -40.88 -28.56 15.83
CA SER A 407 -41.45 -27.27 16.24
C SER A 407 -42.16 -27.19 17.60
N ALA A 408 -41.62 -26.33 18.46
CA ALA A 408 -42.35 -25.38 19.32
C ALA A 408 -43.57 -25.92 20.10
N THR A 409 -43.36 -26.35 21.35
CA THR A 409 -44.42 -26.61 22.33
C THR A 409 -44.06 -26.00 23.69
N GLY A 410 -43.89 -24.67 23.69
CA GLY A 410 -43.91 -23.84 24.89
C GLY A 410 -44.79 -22.63 24.62
N THR A 411 -45.37 -22.01 25.65
CA THR A 411 -46.12 -20.75 25.45
C THR A 411 -45.20 -19.69 24.81
N PRO A 412 -45.71 -18.76 23.98
CA PRO A 412 -44.86 -17.73 23.36
C PRO A 412 -43.98 -16.97 24.38
N ASP A 413 -44.48 -16.79 25.60
CA ASP A 413 -43.78 -16.13 26.71
C ASP A 413 -42.59 -16.95 27.24
N GLU A 414 -42.75 -18.27 27.37
CA GLU A 414 -41.66 -19.17 27.73
C GLU A 414 -40.60 -19.24 26.64
N GLN A 415 -41.02 -19.19 25.37
CA GLN A 415 -40.10 -19.17 24.23
C GLN A 415 -39.28 -17.89 24.18
N MET A 416 -39.88 -16.73 24.48
CA MET A 416 -39.17 -15.46 24.61
C MET A 416 -38.13 -15.52 25.73
N LYS A 417 -38.51 -16.00 26.92
CA LYS A 417 -37.58 -16.15 28.05
C LYS A 417 -36.43 -17.11 27.73
N ALA A 418 -36.73 -18.30 27.24
CA ALA A 418 -35.72 -19.30 26.89
C ALA A 418 -34.76 -18.82 25.78
N SER A 419 -35.25 -17.98 24.86
CA SER A 419 -34.43 -17.39 23.82
C SER A 419 -33.50 -16.31 24.36
N ILE A 420 -33.99 -15.46 25.27
CA ILE A 420 -33.15 -14.47 25.98
C ILE A 420 -32.09 -15.18 26.83
N ASP A 421 -32.46 -16.20 27.60
CA ASP A 421 -31.52 -16.96 28.44
C ASP A 421 -30.39 -17.59 27.60
N LYS A 422 -30.72 -18.12 26.42
CA LYS A 422 -29.71 -18.63 25.47
C LYS A 422 -28.83 -17.52 24.90
N LEU A 423 -29.39 -16.35 24.59
CA LEU A 423 -28.62 -15.19 24.13
C LEU A 423 -27.68 -14.66 25.24
N MET A 424 -28.07 -14.77 26.51
CA MET A 424 -27.24 -14.41 27.66
C MET A 424 -26.06 -15.38 27.89
N GLN A 425 -26.12 -16.61 27.38
CA GLN A 425 -25.01 -17.57 27.45
C GLN A 425 -23.85 -17.18 26.52
N TYR A 426 -24.11 -16.41 25.46
CA TYR A 426 -23.08 -15.92 24.54
C TYR A 426 -22.32 -14.73 25.13
N ARG A 427 -21.38 -15.01 26.05
CA ARG A 427 -20.52 -14.00 26.70
C ARG A 427 -19.23 -13.68 25.96
N VAL A 428 -18.70 -14.64 25.19
CA VAL A 428 -17.47 -14.44 24.42
C VAL A 428 -17.72 -13.41 23.32
N GLY A 429 -16.93 -12.33 23.30
CA GLY A 429 -16.98 -11.30 22.25
C GLY A 429 -18.13 -10.27 22.33
N ASN A 430 -18.96 -10.29 23.38
CA ASN A 430 -20.17 -9.47 23.52
C ASN A 430 -21.22 -9.68 22.40
N ASP A 431 -21.17 -10.84 21.73
CA ASP A 431 -22.10 -11.16 20.65
C ASP A 431 -23.55 -11.28 21.16
N GLY A 432 -23.75 -11.84 22.36
CA GLY A 432 -25.06 -11.89 23.02
C GLY A 432 -25.65 -10.51 23.31
N LEU A 433 -24.84 -9.58 23.85
CA LEU A 433 -25.27 -8.20 24.10
C LEU A 433 -25.64 -7.46 22.81
N THR A 434 -24.83 -7.66 21.77
CA THR A 434 -25.05 -7.07 20.45
C THR A 434 -26.34 -7.59 19.83
N ALA A 435 -26.63 -8.88 20.00
CA ALA A 435 -27.87 -9.50 19.57
C ALA A 435 -29.08 -8.94 20.30
N LEU A 436 -29.03 -8.87 21.63
CA LEU A 436 -30.11 -8.33 22.47
C LEU A 436 -30.41 -6.86 22.14
N LYS A 437 -29.38 -6.03 21.95
CA LYS A 437 -29.53 -4.62 21.52
C LYS A 437 -30.13 -4.53 20.12
N THR A 438 -29.70 -5.38 19.20
CA THR A 438 -30.22 -5.39 17.82
C THR A 438 -31.70 -5.81 17.79
N LEU A 439 -32.08 -6.81 18.58
CA LEU A 439 -33.47 -7.24 18.76
C LEU A 439 -34.32 -6.13 19.41
N LEU A 440 -33.76 -5.40 20.38
CA LEU A 440 -34.44 -4.26 21.01
C LEU A 440 -34.77 -3.18 19.97
N VAL A 441 -33.83 -2.85 19.09
CA VAL A 441 -34.05 -1.88 18.00
C VAL A 441 -35.18 -2.34 17.07
N TYR A 442 -35.25 -3.62 16.71
CA TYR A 442 -36.35 -4.13 15.88
C TYR A 442 -37.70 -4.02 16.56
N VAL A 443 -37.80 -4.39 17.84
CA VAL A 443 -39.05 -4.27 18.60
C VAL A 443 -39.45 -2.81 18.81
N THR A 444 -38.47 -1.93 19.08
CA THR A 444 -38.69 -0.49 19.28
C THR A 444 -39.22 0.17 18.00
N ASN A 445 -38.60 -0.10 16.85
CA ASN A 445 -39.04 0.45 15.57
C ASN A 445 -40.47 0.02 15.21
N VAL A 446 -40.88 -1.21 15.54
CA VAL A 446 -42.24 -1.71 15.31
C VAL A 446 -43.25 -1.08 16.27
N LEU A 447 -42.84 -0.72 17.49
CA LEU A 447 -43.69 -0.05 18.48
C LEU A 447 -43.84 1.45 18.22
N GLU A 448 -42.76 2.15 17.86
CA GLU A 448 -42.75 3.61 17.70
C GLU A 448 -43.31 4.08 16.35
N LYS A 449 -43.20 3.26 15.30
CA LYS A 449 -43.64 3.63 13.95
C LYS A 449 -44.69 2.64 13.43
N PRO A 450 -45.95 2.73 13.91
CA PRO A 450 -47.01 1.81 13.54
C PRO A 450 -47.44 1.92 12.06
N ASP A 451 -47.24 3.07 11.43
CA ASP A 451 -47.68 3.35 10.06
C ASP A 451 -46.71 2.86 8.98
N GLU A 452 -45.45 2.52 9.36
CA GLU A 452 -44.40 2.03 8.45
C GLU A 452 -44.18 0.50 8.61
N LEU A 453 -45.24 -0.26 8.84
CA LEU A 453 -45.17 -1.72 9.05
C LEU A 453 -44.59 -2.47 7.85
N ASP A 454 -44.82 -1.96 6.63
CA ASP A 454 -44.24 -2.53 5.41
C ASP A 454 -42.71 -2.50 5.39
N LYS A 455 -42.09 -1.59 6.15
CA LYS A 455 -40.65 -1.40 6.22
C LYS A 455 -40.03 -2.04 7.47
N TYR A 456 -40.64 -1.87 8.64
CA TYR A 456 -40.08 -2.40 9.90
C TYR A 456 -40.64 -3.77 10.30
N GLY A 457 -41.75 -4.21 9.69
CA GLY A 457 -42.30 -5.55 9.84
C GLY A 457 -41.64 -6.59 8.93
N LYS A 458 -40.70 -6.20 8.06
CA LYS A 458 -39.96 -7.10 7.15
C LYS A 458 -38.46 -7.05 7.46
N ILE A 459 -37.86 -8.18 7.82
CA ILE A 459 -36.44 -8.29 8.12
C ILE A 459 -35.78 -9.22 7.10
N ASN A 460 -34.80 -8.71 6.36
CA ASN A 460 -34.04 -9.52 5.40
C ASN A 460 -33.01 -10.41 6.10
N THR A 461 -33.23 -11.72 6.07
CA THR A 461 -32.34 -12.72 6.71
C THR A 461 -31.05 -12.98 5.95
N ALA A 462 -31.00 -12.63 4.66
CA ALA A 462 -29.80 -12.74 3.82
C ALA A 462 -28.77 -11.62 4.10
N ASN A 463 -29.16 -10.53 4.78
CA ASN A 463 -28.23 -9.46 5.14
C ASN A 463 -27.13 -9.99 6.07
N ALA A 464 -25.87 -9.83 5.66
CA ALA A 464 -24.70 -10.28 6.41
C ALA A 464 -24.63 -9.70 7.83
N ALA A 465 -25.06 -8.46 8.04
CA ALA A 465 -25.09 -7.83 9.36
C ALA A 465 -26.12 -8.49 10.29
N PHE A 466 -27.31 -8.81 9.78
CA PHE A 466 -28.34 -9.53 10.52
C PHE A 466 -27.88 -10.96 10.85
N LYS A 467 -27.33 -11.67 9.86
CA LYS A 467 -26.81 -13.02 10.04
C LYS A 467 -25.72 -13.09 11.10
N LYS A 468 -24.79 -12.13 11.11
CA LYS A 468 -23.72 -12.08 12.11
C LYS A 468 -24.23 -11.74 13.52
N ARG A 469 -25.15 -10.78 13.65
CA ARG A 469 -25.58 -10.27 14.97
C ARG A 469 -26.70 -11.07 15.63
N VAL A 470 -27.62 -11.63 14.85
CA VAL A 470 -28.85 -12.27 15.38
C VAL A 470 -29.10 -13.64 14.75
N GLY A 471 -28.88 -13.77 13.43
CA GLY A 471 -29.21 -14.98 12.69
C GLY A 471 -28.32 -16.20 12.97
N ALA A 472 -27.06 -16.00 13.35
CA ALA A 472 -26.11 -17.07 13.68
C ALA A 472 -26.23 -17.57 15.13
N LEU A 473 -26.92 -16.83 16.00
CA LEU A 473 -27.01 -17.13 17.42
C LEU A 473 -28.25 -17.98 17.74
N LEU A 474 -28.05 -19.04 18.53
CA LEU A 474 -29.13 -19.91 19.00
C LEU A 474 -30.02 -19.12 19.97
N GLY A 475 -31.12 -18.57 19.47
CA GLY A 475 -32.06 -17.76 20.26
C GLY A 475 -32.59 -16.55 19.51
N GLY A 476 -31.80 -15.95 18.60
CA GLY A 476 -32.21 -14.73 17.89
C GLY A 476 -33.44 -14.93 16.99
N ILE A 477 -33.40 -15.94 16.11
CA ILE A 477 -34.54 -16.26 15.23
C ILE A 477 -35.72 -16.86 16.02
N ALA A 478 -35.43 -17.63 17.08
CA ALA A 478 -36.47 -18.21 17.94
C ALA A 478 -37.26 -17.12 18.69
N PHE A 479 -36.56 -16.08 19.16
CA PHE A 479 -37.17 -14.91 19.79
C PHE A 479 -38.06 -14.13 18.81
N LEU A 480 -37.59 -13.89 17.58
CA LEU A 480 -38.39 -13.22 16.56
C LEU A 480 -39.65 -14.01 16.21
N ARG A 481 -39.56 -15.34 16.12
CA ARG A 481 -40.73 -16.21 15.92
C ARG A 481 -41.72 -16.15 17.09
N ALA A 482 -41.24 -16.10 18.33
CA ALA A 482 -42.09 -16.00 19.52
C ALA A 482 -42.88 -14.67 19.57
N ILE A 483 -42.32 -13.61 18.98
CA ILE A 483 -42.99 -12.29 18.86
C ILE A 483 -44.01 -12.26 17.72
N GLY A 484 -43.90 -13.16 16.74
CA GLY A 484 -44.83 -13.26 15.59
C GLY A 484 -44.19 -13.03 14.23
N PHE A 485 -42.85 -13.00 14.13
CA PHE A 485 -42.17 -12.98 12.83
C PHE A 485 -42.08 -14.39 12.24
N GLU A 486 -42.70 -14.61 11.10
CA GLU A 486 -42.65 -15.86 10.36
C GLU A 486 -41.69 -15.75 9.19
N LYS A 487 -41.02 -16.86 8.85
CA LYS A 487 -40.13 -16.90 7.69
C LYS A 487 -41.00 -17.17 6.46
N ASP A 488 -40.98 -16.26 5.49
CA ASP A 488 -41.56 -16.52 4.19
C ASP A 488 -40.75 -17.64 3.49
N GLU A 489 -41.42 -18.67 2.98
CA GLU A 489 -40.73 -19.80 2.32
C GLU A 489 -40.29 -19.42 0.89
N ALA A 490 -40.91 -18.39 0.29
CA ALA A 490 -40.62 -17.92 -1.06
C ALA A 490 -39.50 -16.86 -1.10
N SER A 491 -39.36 -16.06 -0.04
CA SER A 491 -38.38 -14.98 0.06
C SER A 491 -37.57 -15.15 1.35
N ASP A 492 -36.26 -14.85 1.37
CA ASP A 492 -35.44 -14.89 2.59
C ASP A 492 -35.77 -13.73 3.59
N LEU A 493 -37.04 -13.37 3.70
CA LEU A 493 -37.59 -12.31 4.55
C LEU A 493 -38.35 -12.93 5.73
N LEU A 494 -38.13 -12.37 6.92
CA LEU A 494 -38.98 -12.58 8.09
C LEU A 494 -40.06 -11.48 8.09
N VAL A 495 -41.33 -11.86 8.05
CA VAL A 495 -42.46 -10.93 8.01
C VAL A 495 -43.27 -11.06 9.30
N LEU A 496 -43.66 -9.94 9.90
CA LEU A 496 -44.53 -9.92 11.07
C LEU A 496 -45.98 -10.17 10.66
N THR A 497 -46.51 -11.35 10.97
CA THR A 497 -47.86 -11.79 10.54
C THR A 497 -48.98 -11.29 11.46
N SER A 498 -48.68 -11.08 12.75
CA SER A 498 -49.62 -10.60 13.77
C SER A 498 -48.98 -9.52 14.63
N ARG A 499 -49.63 -8.35 14.76
CA ARG A 499 -49.20 -7.25 15.64
C ARG A 499 -49.89 -7.37 17.01
N ASP A 500 -49.36 -8.23 17.86
CA ASP A 500 -49.76 -8.31 19.26
C ASP A 500 -49.02 -7.24 20.09
N GLU A 501 -49.59 -6.04 20.21
CA GLU A 501 -48.93 -4.89 20.84
C GLU A 501 -48.57 -5.13 22.32
N ALA A 502 -49.42 -5.85 23.06
CA ALA A 502 -49.13 -6.26 24.43
C ALA A 502 -47.89 -7.16 24.52
N ARG A 503 -47.72 -8.08 23.56
CA ARG A 503 -46.57 -8.99 23.49
C ARG A 503 -45.30 -8.26 23.11
N LEU A 504 -45.39 -7.30 22.18
CA LEU A 504 -44.25 -6.45 21.79
C LEU A 504 -43.76 -5.58 22.95
N ARG A 505 -44.66 -4.99 23.74
CA ARG A 505 -44.30 -4.22 24.95
C ARG A 505 -43.64 -5.09 26.02
N ASP A 506 -44.15 -6.31 26.24
CA ASP A 506 -43.54 -7.26 27.18
C ASP A 506 -42.14 -7.71 26.71
N ALA A 507 -42.01 -8.05 25.42
CA ALA A 507 -40.73 -8.38 24.80
C ALA A 507 -39.70 -7.25 24.93
N HIS A 508 -40.12 -6.00 24.69
CA HIS A 508 -39.30 -4.81 24.85
C HIS A 508 -38.79 -4.66 26.29
N ALA A 509 -39.69 -4.78 27.29
CA ALA A 509 -39.31 -4.70 28.70
C ALA A 509 -38.34 -5.82 29.12
N ARG A 510 -38.54 -7.04 28.63
CA ARG A 510 -37.64 -8.18 28.91
C ARG A 510 -36.26 -8.01 28.30
N LEU A 511 -36.17 -7.50 27.07
CA LEU A 511 -34.88 -7.19 26.44
C LEU A 511 -34.13 -6.09 27.20
N GLN A 512 -34.83 -5.02 27.63
CA GLN A 512 -34.20 -3.96 28.44
C GLN A 512 -33.65 -4.51 29.76
N ARG A 513 -34.42 -5.34 30.48
CA ARG A 513 -33.95 -6.00 31.71
C ARG A 513 -32.75 -6.92 31.44
N ALA A 514 -32.79 -7.71 30.37
CA ALA A 514 -31.70 -8.61 30.01
C ALA A 514 -30.42 -7.85 29.63
N ILE A 515 -30.53 -6.72 28.92
CA ILE A 515 -29.40 -5.85 28.58
C ILE A 515 -28.80 -5.23 29.84
N ALA A 516 -29.63 -4.76 30.78
CA ALA A 516 -29.18 -4.23 32.05
C ALA A 516 -28.48 -5.29 32.90
N ALA A 517 -29.00 -6.52 32.91
CA ALA A 517 -28.43 -7.65 33.64
C ALA A 517 -27.15 -8.23 32.99
N TYR A 518 -26.90 -7.96 31.70
CA TYR A 518 -25.70 -8.45 31.01
C TYR A 518 -24.44 -7.62 31.35
N GLY A 519 -24.61 -6.36 31.77
CA GLY A 519 -23.53 -5.46 32.16
C GLY A 519 -23.14 -5.50 33.64
N GLN A 520 -23.85 -6.29 34.44
CA GLN A 520 -23.54 -6.62 35.84
C GLN A 520 -22.87 -8.00 35.87
#